data_AF-A0A1M6QX74-F1
#
_entry.id   AF-A0A1M6QX74-F1
#
_cell.length_a   1.000
_cell.length_b   1.000
_cell.length_c   1.000
_cell.angle_alpha   90.00
_cell.angle_beta   90.00
_cell.angle_gamma   90.00
#
_symmetry.space_group_name_H-M   'P 1'
#
loop_
_entity.id
_entity.type
_entity.pdbx_description
1 polymer ?
#
loop_
_entity_poly.entity_id
_entity_poly.type
_entity_poly.pdbx_seq_one_letter_code
_entity_poly.pdbx_strand_id
1 'polypeptide(L)' 'MATLSELENEVLRLPKDQRVSLIHRILEKSELPENSDVKNLWNAEILERIERLDANSTECHSASDVFQAIDEQFAQ' A
#
# COMPACT_ATOMS: atom_id res chain seq x y z
N MET A 1 20.41 21.10 -13.39
CA MET A 1 19.58 19.97 -12.94
C MET A 1 18.75 19.54 -14.12
N ALA A 2 18.65 18.24 -14.41
CA ALA A 2 17.72 17.74 -15.41
C ALA A 2 16.28 17.99 -14.92
N THR A 3 15.39 18.34 -15.84
CA THR A 3 13.94 18.42 -15.59
C THR A 3 13.38 17.01 -15.40
N LEU A 4 12.18 16.91 -14.81
CA LEU A 4 11.50 15.62 -14.64
C LEU A 4 11.27 14.92 -15.99
N SER A 5 10.93 15.67 -17.03
CA SER A 5 10.70 15.13 -18.37
C SER A 5 11.99 14.63 -19.04
N GLU A 6 13.12 15.30 -18.80
CA GLU A 6 14.43 14.82 -19.26
C GLU A 6 14.80 13.49 -18.58
N LEU A 7 14.58 13.36 -17.27
CA LEU A 7 14.82 12.13 -16.52
C LEU A 7 13.90 10.99 -16.96
N GLU A 8 12.61 11.26 -17.18
CA GLU A 8 11.65 10.28 -17.69
C GLU A 8 12.10 9.69 -19.02
N ASN A 9 12.51 10.56 -19.96
CA ASN A 9 13.02 10.14 -21.26
C ASN A 9 14.28 9.27 -21.16
N GLU A 10 15.17 9.55 -20.21
CA GLU A 10 16.35 8.72 -19.95
C GLU A 10 15.99 7.36 -19.35
N VAL A 11 15.07 7.33 -18.39
CA VAL A 11 14.61 6.09 -17.76
C VAL A 11 13.90 5.20 -18.78
N LEU A 12 13.07 5.76 -19.66
CA LEU A 12 12.35 5.01 -20.68
C LEU A 12 13.27 4.34 -21.72
N ARG A 13 14.49 4.87 -21.91
CA ARG A 13 15.51 4.26 -22.80
C ARG A 13 16.21 3.05 -22.18
N LEU A 14 16.09 2.83 -20.88
CA LEU A 14 16.69 1.68 -20.23
C LEU A 14 15.97 0.38 -20.64
N PRO A 15 16.70 -0.75 -20.69
CA PRO A 15 16.12 -2.09 -20.70
C PRO A 15 15.06 -2.29 -19.60
N LYS A 16 14.06 -3.13 -19.87
CA LYS A 16 12.89 -3.31 -18.97
C LYS A 16 13.30 -3.70 -17.55
N ASP A 17 14.25 -4.62 -17.42
CA ASP A 17 14.84 -5.06 -16.16
C ASP A 17 15.49 -3.90 -15.39
N GLN A 18 16.30 -3.09 -16.07
CA GLN A 18 16.96 -1.94 -15.46
C GLN A 18 15.97 -0.85 -15.03
N ARG A 19 14.89 -0.62 -15.80
CA ARG A 19 13.80 0.28 -15.38
C ARG A 19 13.15 -0.20 -14.10
N VAL A 20 12.79 -1.48 -14.02
CA VAL A 20 12.17 -2.07 -12.82
C VAL A 20 13.10 -1.93 -11.61
N SER A 21 14.39 -2.26 -11.76
CA SER A 21 15.37 -2.09 -10.69
C SER A 21 15.58 -0.63 -10.27
N LEU A 22 15.46 0.32 -11.19
CA LEU A 22 15.54 1.75 -10.86
C LEU A 22 14.29 2.23 -10.13
N ILE A 23 13.10 1.86 -10.59
CA ILE A 23 11.83 2.18 -9.92
C ILE A 23 11.84 1.69 -8.48
N HIS A 24 12.27 0.44 -8.25
CA HIS A 24 12.36 -0.13 -6.90
C HIS A 24 13.26 0.70 -5.97
N ARG A 25 14.46 1.06 -6.45
CA ARG A 25 15.41 1.88 -5.66
C ARG A 25 14.90 3.29 -5.40
N ILE A 26 14.15 3.87 -6.33
CA ILE A 26 13.54 5.19 -6.13
C ILE A 26 12.45 5.07 -5.06
N LEU A 27 11.58 4.06 -5.17
CA LEU A 27 10.52 3.79 -4.19
C LEU A 27 11.09 3.65 -2.78
N GLU A 28 12.08 2.76 -2.58
CA GLU A 28 12.76 2.55 -1.29
C GLU A 28 13.35 3.84 -0.70
N LYS A 29 13.78 4.78 -1.55
CA LYS A 29 14.36 6.06 -1.11
C LYS A 29 13.33 7.17 -0.92
N SER A 30 12.17 7.05 -1.56
CA SER A 30 11.05 7.99 -1.47
C SER A 30 10.12 7.66 -0.31
N GLU A 31 10.08 6.41 0.12
CA GLU A 31 9.38 6.01 1.34
C GLU A 31 10.01 6.73 2.53
N LEU A 32 9.17 7.46 3.28
CA LEU A 32 9.57 8.02 4.56
C LEU A 32 9.97 6.87 5.49
N PRO A 33 11.02 7.03 6.33
CA PRO A 33 11.35 6.02 7.31
C PRO A 33 10.09 5.70 8.12
N GLU A 34 9.72 4.42 8.15
CA GLU A 34 8.58 3.95 8.93
C GLU A 34 8.74 4.48 10.36
N ASN A 35 7.79 5.29 10.81
CA ASN A 35 7.76 5.72 12.19
C ASN A 35 7.52 4.47 13.04
N SER A 36 8.53 4.08 13.83
CA SER A 36 8.49 2.88 14.65
C SER A 36 7.28 2.83 15.58
N ASP A 37 6.81 3.99 16.05
CA ASP A 37 5.64 4.07 16.93
C ASP A 37 4.36 3.73 16.17
N VAL A 38 4.23 4.23 14.93
CA VAL A 38 3.10 3.90 14.04
C VAL A 38 3.10 2.41 13.72
N LYS A 39 4.27 1.82 13.44
CA LYS A 39 4.40 0.38 13.19
C LYS A 39 3.99 -0.46 14.40
N ASN A 40 4.43 -0.05 15.60
CA ASN A 40 4.09 -0.76 16.84
C ASN A 40 2.60 -0.68 17.15
N LEU A 41 1.98 0.49 16.95
CA LEU A 41 0.53 0.66 17.11
C LEU A 41 -0.25 -0.21 16.13
N TRP A 42 0.18 -0.27 14.86
CA TRP A 42 -0.43 -1.16 13.87
C TRP A 42 -0.30 -2.63 14.25
N ASN A 43 0.87 -3.05 14.72
CA ASN A 43 1.07 -4.43 15.16
C ASN A 43 0.17 -4.80 16.35
N ALA A 44 0.01 -3.90 17.32
CA ALA A 44 -0.89 -4.10 18.45
C ALA A 44 -2.35 -4.26 17.99
N GLU A 45 -2.82 -3.38 17.11
CA GLU A 45 -4.18 -3.46 16.55
C GLU A 45 -4.41 -4.75 15.76
N ILE A 46 -3.43 -5.19 14.97
CA ILE A 46 -3.53 -6.43 14.20
C ILE A 46 -3.70 -7.62 15.14
N LEU A 47 -2.88 -7.72 16.19
CA LEU A 47 -2.98 -8.80 17.18
C LEU A 47 -4.33 -8.76 17.90
N GLU A 48 -4.78 -7.59 18.34
CA GLU A 48 -6.10 -7.43 18.99
C GLU A 48 -7.26 -7.84 18.06
N ARG A 49 -7.19 -7.50 16.76
CA ARG A 49 -8.21 -7.93 15.79
C ARG A 49 -8.23 -9.43 15.59
N ILE A 50 -7.06 -10.08 15.53
CA ILE A 50 -6.96 -11.53 15.43
C ILE A 50 -7.61 -12.19 16.65
N GLU A 51 -7.28 -11.74 17.87
CA GLU A 51 -7.87 -12.27 19.10
C GLU A 51 -9.40 -12.12 19.12
N ARG A 52 -9.91 -10.96 18.70
CA ARG A 52 -11.36 -10.73 18.64
C ARG A 52 -12.06 -11.61 17.60
N LEU A 53 -11.41 -11.85 16.46
CA LEU A 53 -11.91 -12.76 15.43
C LEU A 53 -11.93 -14.20 15.94
N ASP A 54 -10.83 -14.67 16.54
CA ASP A 54 -10.70 -16.02 17.10
C ASP A 54 -11.73 -16.26 18.23
N ALA A 55 -12.02 -15.24 19.02
CA ALA A 55 -13.06 -15.27 20.06
C ALA A 55 -14.51 -15.20 19.51
N ASN A 56 -14.71 -15.11 18.19
CA ASN A 56 -16.01 -14.85 17.53
C ASN A 56 -16.72 -13.60 18.07
N SER A 57 -15.96 -12.61 18.55
CA SER A 57 -16.47 -11.35 19.09
C SER A 57 -16.58 -10.24 18.04
N THR A 58 -16.25 -10.55 16.78
CA THR A 58 -16.31 -9.65 15.63
C THR A 58 -17.20 -10.25 14.56
N GLU A 59 -18.12 -9.44 14.04
CA GLU A 59 -18.95 -9.82 12.90
C GLU A 59 -18.10 -9.83 11.62
N CYS A 60 -18.16 -10.94 10.88
CA CYS A 60 -17.48 -11.09 9.62
C CYS A 60 -18.48 -10.96 8.48
N HIS A 61 -18.22 -10.04 7.56
CA HIS A 61 -18.98 -9.91 6.32
C HIS A 61 -18.23 -10.59 5.17
N SER A 62 -18.98 -11.10 4.19
CA SER A 62 -18.34 -11.58 2.97
C SER A 62 -17.74 -10.41 2.21
N ALA A 63 -16.61 -10.63 1.54
CA ALA A 63 -15.97 -9.59 0.75
C ALA A 63 -16.92 -9.05 -0.35
N SER A 64 -17.76 -9.92 -0.93
CA SER A 64 -18.77 -9.52 -1.91
C SER A 64 -19.79 -8.52 -1.36
N ASP A 65 -20.29 -8.73 -0.13
CA ASP A 65 -21.26 -7.81 0.48
C ASP A 65 -20.63 -6.44 0.74
N VAL A 66 -19.37 -6.44 1.19
CA VAL A 66 -18.61 -5.20 1.43
C VAL A 66 -18.37 -4.44 0.13
N PHE A 67 -17.94 -5.11 -0.94
CA PHE A 67 -17.70 -4.45 -2.23
C PHE A 67 -18.99 -3.89 -2.82
N GLN A 68 -20.09 -4.65 -2.76
CA GLN A 68 -21.38 -4.17 -3.23
C GLN A 68 -21.81 -2.90 -2.48
N ALA A 69 -21.69 -2.88 -1.15
CA ALA A 69 -22.06 -1.71 -0.35
C ALA A 69 -21.20 -0.48 -0.67
N ILE A 70 -19.91 -0.66 -0.95
CA ILE A 70 -19.00 0.41 -1.37
C ILE A 70 -19.41 0.93 -2.75
N ASP A 71 -19.64 0.05 -3.72
CA ASP A 71 -20.05 0.45 -5.06
C ASP A 71 -21.36 1.25 -5.04
N GLU A 72 -22.34 0.81 -4.23
CA GLU A 72 -23.60 1.53 -4.02
C GLU A 72 -23.39 2.91 -3.38
N GLN A 73 -22.47 3.02 -2.41
CA GLN A 73 -22.16 4.27 -1.71
C GLN A 73 -21.49 5.32 -2.62
N PHE A 74 -20.65 4.88 -3.56
CA PHE A 74 -19.86 5.76 -4.44
C PHE A 74 -20.38 5.86 -5.87
N ALA A 75 -21.57 5.33 -6.17
CA ALA A 75 -22.23 5.46 -7.47
C ALA A 75 -22.88 6.85 -7.74
N GLN A 76 -22.51 7.89 -6.98
CA GLN A 76 -22.95 9.29 -7.16
C GLN A 76 -21.90 10.12 -7.91
#